data_AF-A0A8D3X1C4-F1
#
_entry.id   AF-A0A8D3X1C4-F1
#
_cell.length_a   1.000
_cell.length_b   1.000
_cell.length_c   1.000
_cell.angle_alpha   90.00
_cell.angle_beta   90.00
_cell.angle_gamma   90.00
#
_symmetry.space_group_name_H-M   'P 1'
#
loop_
_entity.id
_entity.type
_entity.pdbx_description
1 polymer ?
#
loop_
_entity_poly.entity_id
_entity_poly.type
_entity_poly.pdbx_seq_one_letter_code
_entity_poly.pdbx_strand_id
1 'polypeptide(L)' 'MTAYKEVLYKGKRFVLIHVYDSGYCEIRPIDHAFKVELVRLDEIEQCG' A
#
# COMPACT_ATOMS: atom_id res chain seq x y z
N MET A 1 17.48 -5.16 5.70
CA MET A 1 16.60 -5.06 4.53
C MET A 1 15.18 -5.06 5.04
N THR A 2 14.51 -3.90 5.02
CA THR A 2 13.08 -3.85 5.32
C THR A 2 12.37 -4.47 4.13
N ALA A 3 11.80 -5.67 4.30
CA ALA A 3 11.00 -6.29 3.27
C ALA A 3 9.73 -5.44 3.10
N TYR A 4 9.71 -4.62 2.06
CA TYR A 4 8.53 -3.84 1.71
C TYR A 4 7.43 -4.79 1.26
N LYS A 5 6.24 -4.65 1.83
CA LYS A 5 5.09 -5.48 1.46
C LYS A 5 4.41 -4.87 0.24
N GLU A 6 4.44 -5.56 -0.89
CA GLU A 6 3.74 -5.13 -2.11
C GLU A 6 2.25 -5.49 -2.05
N VAL A 7 1.43 -4.55 -2.52
CA VAL A 7 -0.04 -4.68 -2.53
C VAL A 7 -0.59 -4.19 -3.87
N LEU A 8 -1.71 -4.78 -4.28
CA LEU A 8 -2.47 -4.37 -5.45
C LEU A 8 -3.61 -3.45 -5.00
N TYR A 9 -3.72 -2.28 -5.63
CA TYR A 9 -4.83 -1.35 -5.44
C TYR A 9 -5.28 -0.84 -6.80
N LYS A 10 -6.57 -1.00 -7.13
CA LYS A 10 -7.15 -0.61 -8.43
C LYS A 10 -6.35 -1.13 -9.64
N GLY A 11 -5.85 -2.37 -9.54
CA GLY A 11 -5.08 -3.03 -10.61
C GLY A 11 -3.64 -2.54 -10.79
N LYS A 12 -3.12 -1.69 -9.89
CA LYS A 12 -1.73 -1.21 -9.90
C LYS A 12 -1.00 -1.66 -8.64
N ARG A 13 0.34 -1.76 -8.72
CA ARG A 13 1.19 -2.19 -7.61
C ARG A 13 1.70 -1.02 -6.77
N PHE A 14 1.67 -1.20 -5.46
CA PHE A 14 2.10 -0.24 -4.47
C PHE A 14 2.91 -0.92 -3.38
N VAL A 15 3.67 -0.13 -2.64
CA VAL A 15 4.29 -0.53 -1.38
C VAL A 15 3.39 -0.09 -0.24
N LEU A 16 3.08 -1.03 0.66
CA LEU A 16 2.42 -0.74 1.93
C LEU A 16 3.44 -0.08 2.89
N ILE A 17 3.13 1.13 3.34
CA ILE A 17 4.00 1.92 4.23
C ILE A 17 3.58 1.70 5.69
N HIS A 18 2.30 1.87 5.97
CA HIS A 18 1.76 1.84 7.31
C HIS A 18 0.31 1.34 7.33
N VAL A 19 -0.07 0.61 8.37
CA VAL A 19 -1.45 0.16 8.61
C VAL A 19 -1.89 0.73 9.94
N TYR A 20 -3.03 1.42 9.94
CA TYR A 20 -3.64 1.98 11.14
C TYR A 20 -4.69 1.04 11.71
N ASP A 21 -4.89 1.11 13.03
CA ASP A 21 -5.96 0.38 13.73
C ASP A 21 -7.37 0.80 13.29
N SER A 22 -7.50 1.94 12.60
CA SER A 22 -8.76 2.44 12.02
C SER A 22 -9.23 1.65 10.78
N GLY A 23 -8.44 0.69 10.30
CA GLY A 23 -8.72 -0.05 9.06
C GLY A 23 -8.28 0.68 7.79
N TYR A 24 -7.50 1.75 7.93
CA TYR A 24 -6.86 2.45 6.81
C TYR A 24 -5.38 2.07 6.72
N CYS A 25 -4.79 2.30 5.54
CA CYS A 25 -3.37 2.14 5.33
C CYS A 25 -2.81 3.17 4.34
N GLU A 26 -1.53 3.50 4.53
CA GLU A 26 -0.76 4.29 3.57
C GLU A 26 -0.09 3.37 2.56
N ILE A 27 -0.34 3.64 1.29
CA ILE A 27 0.30 2.97 0.16
C ILE A 27 1.04 3.98 -0.70
N ARG A 28 2.12 3.54 -1.36
CA ARG A 28 2.91 4.38 -2.25
C ARG A 28 3.19 3.68 -3.57
N PRO A 29 3.00 4.35 -4.72
CA PRO A 29 3.37 3.79 -6.02
C PRO A 29 4.85 3.41 -6.04
N ILE A 30 5.18 2.28 -6.68
CA ILE A 30 6.57 1.81 -6.79
C ILE A 30 7.43 2.82 -7.56
N ASP A 31 6.84 3.50 -8.55
CA ASP A 31 7.50 4.45 -9.44
C ASP A 31 7.58 5.89 -8.88
N HIS A 32 6.81 6.22 -7.83
CA HIS A 32 6.66 7.58 -7.35
C HIS A 32 6.91 7.70 -5.83
N ALA A 33 8.14 8.02 -5.47
CA ALA A 33 8.59 7.97 -4.08
C ALA A 33 7.94 9.02 -3.14
N PHE A 34 7.37 10.09 -3.69
CA PHE A 34 6.82 11.22 -2.93
C PHE A 34 5.29 11.26 -2.90
N LYS A 35 4.61 10.28 -3.51
CA LYS A 35 3.15 10.21 -3.52
C LYS A 35 2.70 9.12 -2.55
N VAL A 36 1.95 9.51 -1.52
CA VAL A 36 1.31 8.58 -0.58
C VAL A 36 -0.19 8.69 -0.75
N GLU A 37 -0.86 7.54 -0.78
CA GLU A 37 -2.32 7.43 -0.83
C GLU A 37 -2.81 6.73 0.43
N LEU A 38 -3.85 7.30 1.06
CA LEU A 38 -4.54 6.69 2.18
C LEU A 38 -5.77 5.94 1.66
N VAL A 39 -5.81 4.64 1.88
CA VAL A 39 -6.88 3.75 1.36
C VAL A 39 -7.39 2.85 2.48
N ARG A 40 -8.56 2.22 2.29
CA ARG A 40 -9.03 1.22 3.26
C ARG A 40 -8.31 -0.11 3.03
N LEU A 41 -8.03 -0.82 4.11
CA LEU A 41 -7.30 -2.08 4.07
C LEU A 41 -8.06 -3.18 3.30
N ASP A 42 -9.38 -3.12 3.27
CA ASP A 42 -10.25 -4.04 2.53
C ASP A 42 -10.33 -3.75 1.02
N GLU A 43 -9.77 -2.63 0.56
CA GLU A 43 -9.69 -2.27 -0.86
C GLU A 43 -8.39 -2.73 -1.52
N ILE A 44 -7.45 -3.30 -0.76
CA ILE A 44 -6.15 -3.74 -1.26
C ILE A 44 -5.95 -5.25 -1.14
N GLU A 45 -5.24 -5.82 -2.11
CA GLU A 45 -4.91 -7.24 -2.13
C GLU A 45 -3.40 -7.42 -1.91
N GLN A 46 -2.99 -8.39 -1.11
CA GLN A 46 -1.56 -8.68 -0.95
C GLN A 46 -1.03 -9.37 -2.21
N CYS A 47 0.10 -8.90 -2.73
CA CYS A 47 0.81 -9.65 -3.75
C CYS A 47 1.49 -10.85 -3.06
N GLY A 48 1.06 -12.06 -3.43
CA GLY A 48 1.64 -13.32 -2.95
C GLY A 48 3.04 -13.59 -3.49
#